data_AF-A0A9N9P282-F1
#
_entry.id   AF-A0A9N9P282-F1
#
_cell.length_a   1.000
_cell.length_b   1.000
_cell.length_c   1.000
_cell.angle_alpha   90.00
_cell.angle_beta   90.00
_cell.angle_gamma   90.00
#
_symmetry.space_group_name_H-M   'P 1'
#
loop_
_entity.id
_entity.type
_entity.pdbx_description
1 polymer ?
#
loop_
_entity_poly.entity_id
_entity_poly.type
_entity_poly.pdbx_seq_one_letter_code
_entity_poly.pdbx_strand_id
1 'polypeptide(L)'
;SFAASRIVPAMKIYEIYRGMTQVHFMNTLALTNDFQSIANKLKEISPYVLSKSSVRVAITCDYETVGSNEDALNKLLKELPERECRPLEQSEFQIKNEKAFFPLPFSVNFSAECFKGVPYTHSDSAKLQ
;
A
#
# COMPACT_ATOMS: atom_id res chain seq x y z
N SER A 1 10.16 6.62 -5.89
CA SER A 1 8.84 6.00 -6.07
C SER A 1 8.28 6.26 -7.47
N PHE A 2 8.22 7.52 -7.92
CA PHE A 2 7.64 7.88 -9.22
C PHE A 2 8.31 7.19 -10.42
N ALA A 3 9.64 7.13 -10.44
CA ALA A 3 10.42 6.52 -11.52
C ALA A 3 10.03 5.04 -11.80
N ALA A 4 9.64 4.28 -10.77
CA ALA A 4 9.22 2.89 -10.93
C ALA A 4 7.70 2.72 -11.15
N SER A 5 6.90 3.78 -10.92
CA SER A 5 5.44 3.73 -10.90
C SER A 5 4.80 3.38 -12.23
N ARG A 6 5.50 3.63 -13.34
CA ARG A 6 5.03 3.39 -14.72
C ARG A 6 5.52 2.08 -15.33
N ILE A 7 6.38 1.35 -14.62
CA ILE A 7 6.96 0.08 -15.09
C ILE A 7 6.50 -1.14 -14.28
N VAL A 8 6.07 -0.95 -13.03
CA VAL A 8 5.58 -2.02 -12.14
C VAL A 8 4.22 -1.64 -11.51
N PRO A 9 3.18 -2.50 -11.59
CA PRO A 9 1.85 -2.19 -11.04
C PRO A 9 1.86 -1.88 -9.53
N ALA A 10 2.60 -2.67 -8.74
CA ALA A 10 2.73 -2.44 -7.30
C ALA A 10 3.38 -1.08 -6.99
N MET A 11 4.32 -0.64 -7.82
CA MET A 11 4.97 0.67 -7.66
C MET A 11 4.06 1.83 -8.05
N LYS A 12 3.09 1.63 -8.96
CA LYS A 12 2.02 2.60 -9.23
C LYS A 12 1.21 2.87 -7.96
N ILE A 13 0.82 1.80 -7.29
CA ILE A 13 0.08 1.87 -6.02
C ILE A 13 0.95 2.51 -4.93
N TYR A 14 2.24 2.16 -4.88
CA TYR A 14 3.19 2.75 -3.95
C TYR A 14 3.35 4.27 -4.14
N GLU A 15 3.38 4.76 -5.38
CA GLU A 15 3.43 6.21 -5.66
C GLU A 15 2.17 6.92 -5.18
N ILE A 16 0.99 6.29 -5.32
CA ILE A 16 -0.27 6.85 -4.81
C ILE A 16 -0.27 6.95 -3.28
N TYR A 17 0.21 5.93 -2.57
CA TYR A 17 0.13 5.90 -1.10
C TYR A 17 1.33 6.52 -0.37
N ARG A 18 2.49 6.64 -1.02
CA ARG A 18 3.73 7.10 -0.38
C ARG A 18 4.57 8.07 -1.21
N GLY A 19 4.19 8.31 -2.46
CA GLY A 19 4.95 9.15 -3.38
C GLY A 19 4.63 10.64 -3.30
N MET A 20 5.07 11.38 -4.32
CA MET A 20 4.78 12.81 -4.45
C MET A 20 3.28 13.06 -4.65
N THR A 21 2.57 12.12 -5.28
CA THR A 21 1.10 12.15 -5.36
C THR A 21 0.46 12.16 -3.97
N GLN A 22 0.95 11.34 -3.02
CA GLN A 22 0.45 11.34 -1.65
C GLN A 22 0.75 12.65 -0.92
N VAL A 23 1.97 13.19 -1.08
CA VAL A 23 2.35 14.46 -0.45
C VAL A 23 1.44 15.59 -0.92
N HIS A 24 1.18 15.67 -2.23
CA HIS A 24 0.25 16.64 -2.78
C HIS A 24 -1.17 16.44 -2.25
N PHE A 25 -1.66 15.19 -2.21
CA PHE A 25 -2.96 14.86 -1.64
C PHE A 25 -3.09 15.31 -0.17
N MET A 26 -2.07 15.04 0.66
CA MET A 26 -2.08 15.42 2.07
C MET A 26 -2.06 16.94 2.27
N ASN A 27 -1.33 17.68 1.44
CA ASN A 27 -1.36 19.15 1.47
C ASN A 27 -2.76 19.67 1.11
N THR A 28 -3.39 19.14 0.07
CA THR A 28 -4.76 19.53 -0.32
C THR A 28 -5.77 19.16 0.78
N LEU A 29 -5.60 17.99 1.41
CA LEU A 29 -6.44 17.54 2.50
C LEU A 29 -6.31 18.46 3.73
N ALA A 30 -5.09 18.89 4.08
CA ALA A 30 -4.84 19.78 5.20
C ALA A 30 -5.48 21.18 5.02
N LEU A 31 -5.68 21.61 3.78
CA LEU A 31 -6.36 22.87 3.45
C LEU A 31 -7.89 22.73 3.39
N THR A 32 -8.42 21.51 3.46
CA THR A 32 -9.85 21.23 3.34
C THR A 32 -10.54 21.28 4.70
N ASN A 33 -11.69 21.97 4.80
CA ASN A 33 -12.47 22.10 6.03
C ASN A 33 -13.74 21.21 6.08
N ASP A 34 -14.01 20.43 5.04
CA ASP A 34 -15.18 19.52 4.98
C ASP A 34 -14.89 18.17 5.64
N PHE A 35 -15.04 18.13 6.96
CA PHE A 35 -14.83 16.92 7.75
C PHE A 35 -15.92 15.86 7.56
N GLN A 36 -17.14 16.27 7.17
CA GLN A 36 -18.26 15.33 7.02
C GLN A 36 -18.07 14.42 5.82
N SER A 37 -17.62 14.99 4.69
CA SER A 37 -17.28 14.20 3.50
C SER A 37 -16.12 13.22 3.77
N ILE A 38 -15.10 13.66 4.51
CA ILE A 38 -13.97 12.81 4.92
C ILE A 38 -14.45 11.65 5.80
N ALA A 39 -15.28 11.94 6.82
CA ALA A 39 -15.82 10.91 7.71
C ALA A 39 -16.66 9.88 6.94
N ASN A 40 -17.44 10.31 5.95
CA ASN A 40 -18.21 9.41 5.10
C ASN A 40 -17.31 8.50 4.26
N LYS A 41 -16.22 9.02 3.68
CA LYS A 41 -15.24 8.21 2.95
C LYS A 41 -14.54 7.19 3.85
N LEU A 42 -14.21 7.55 5.09
CA LEU A 42 -13.63 6.61 6.05
C LEU A 42 -14.60 5.49 6.41
N LYS A 43 -15.89 5.81 6.58
CA LYS A 43 -16.94 4.80 6.78
C LYS A 43 -17.11 3.88 5.58
N GLU A 44 -16.98 4.41 4.37
CA GLU A 44 -17.03 3.62 3.14
C GLU A 44 -15.84 2.65 3.01
N ILE A 45 -14.64 3.08 3.39
CA ILE A 45 -13.41 2.25 3.34
C ILE A 45 -13.39 1.18 4.43
N SER A 46 -13.87 1.52 5.64
CA SER A 46 -13.87 0.65 6.83
C SER A 46 -14.26 -0.81 6.57
N PRO A 47 -15.42 -1.12 5.93
CA PRO A 47 -15.85 -2.50 5.74
C PRO A 47 -15.07 -3.26 4.65
N TYR A 48 -14.22 -2.60 3.86
CA TYR A 48 -13.30 -3.28 2.93
C TYR A 48 -11.98 -3.68 3.61
N VAL A 49 -11.59 -2.97 4.66
CA VAL A 49 -10.34 -3.22 5.41
C VAL A 49 -10.59 -4.16 6.59
N LEU A 50 -11.69 -3.98 7.30
CA LEU A 50 -12.03 -4.73 8.51
C LEU A 50 -12.85 -5.99 8.18
N SER A 51 -12.36 -6.89 7.32
CA SER A 51 -13.06 -8.14 7.00
C SER A 51 -12.29 -9.38 7.44
N LYS A 52 -12.98 -10.38 7.98
CA LYS A 52 -12.37 -11.66 8.39
C LYS A 52 -11.67 -12.40 7.24
N SER A 53 -12.19 -12.26 6.02
CA SER A 53 -11.71 -12.93 4.80
C SER A 53 -10.38 -12.39 4.26
N SER A 54 -9.98 -11.16 4.64
CA SER A 54 -8.79 -10.48 4.10
C SER A 54 -7.62 -10.38 5.09
N VAL A 55 -7.79 -10.85 6.32
CA VAL A 55 -6.80 -10.69 7.40
C VAL A 55 -5.87 -11.90 7.49
N ARG A 56 -4.57 -11.64 7.61
CA ARG A 56 -3.55 -12.60 8.04
C ARG A 56 -2.84 -12.02 9.24
N VAL A 57 -2.66 -12.81 10.30
CA VAL A 57 -2.06 -12.35 11.56
C VAL A 57 -0.77 -13.12 11.82
N ALA A 58 0.27 -12.41 12.28
CA ALA A 58 1.51 -13.01 12.76
C ALA A 58 1.75 -12.54 14.20
N ILE A 59 1.96 -13.48 15.12
CA ILE A 59 2.25 -13.22 16.52
C ILE A 59 3.66 -13.73 16.80
N THR A 60 4.52 -12.87 17.34
CA THR A 60 5.84 -13.26 17.85
C THR A 60 5.76 -13.22 19.37
N CYS A 61 5.84 -14.38 20.01
CA CYS A 61 5.74 -14.53 21.46
C CYS A 61 6.67 -15.66 21.94
N ASP A 62 6.91 -15.69 23.25
CA ASP A 62 7.58 -16.80 23.92
C ASP A 62 6.67 -18.05 23.95
N TYR A 63 7.25 -19.21 24.26
CA TYR A 63 6.53 -20.48 24.23
C TYR A 63 5.41 -20.58 25.28
N GLU A 64 5.56 -19.92 26.44
CA GLU A 64 4.61 -20.05 27.56
C GLU A 64 3.31 -19.29 27.28
N THR A 65 3.37 -18.20 26.50
CA THR A 65 2.21 -17.35 26.22
C THR A 65 1.46 -17.70 24.94
N VAL A 66 1.90 -18.70 24.16
CA VAL A 66 1.27 -19.09 22.88
C VAL A 66 -0.22 -19.39 23.04
N GLY A 67 -0.59 -20.22 24.03
CA GLY A 67 -1.99 -20.63 24.22
C GLY A 67 -2.91 -19.46 24.54
N SER A 68 -2.49 -18.58 25.46
CA SER A 68 -3.28 -17.39 25.81
C SER A 68 -3.42 -16.42 24.62
N ASN A 69 -2.38 -16.29 23.81
CA ASN A 69 -2.39 -15.42 22.62
C ASN A 69 -3.29 -15.98 21.52
N GLU A 70 -3.31 -17.30 21.34
CA GLU A 70 -4.18 -17.99 20.39
C GLU A 70 -5.66 -17.80 20.77
N ASP A 71 -6.01 -17.95 22.05
CA ASP A 71 -7.38 -17.74 22.53
C ASP A 71 -7.85 -16.30 22.32
N ALA A 72 -7.01 -15.32 22.64
CA ALA A 72 -7.30 -13.91 22.42
C ALA A 72 -7.47 -13.58 20.92
N LEU A 73 -6.61 -14.15 20.06
CA LEU A 73 -6.72 -14.00 18.61
C LEU A 73 -8.02 -14.62 18.09
N ASN A 74 -8.36 -15.82 18.53
CA ASN A 74 -9.60 -16.49 18.14
C ASN A 74 -10.84 -15.71 18.55
N LYS A 75 -10.81 -15.05 19.71
CA LYS A 75 -11.88 -14.13 20.13
C LYS A 75 -11.99 -12.94 19.19
N LEU A 76 -10.87 -12.27 18.88
CA LEU A 76 -10.84 -11.13 17.96
C LEU A 76 -11.37 -11.51 16.56
N LEU A 77 -10.92 -12.63 16.00
CA LEU A 77 -11.32 -13.10 14.67
C LEU A 77 -12.80 -13.50 14.58
N LYS A 78 -13.44 -13.82 15.71
CA LYS A 78 -14.89 -14.07 15.79
C LYS A 78 -15.70 -12.77 15.81
N GLU A 79 -15.16 -11.68 16.35
CA GLU A 79 -15.82 -10.38 16.42
C GLU A 79 -15.75 -9.59 15.10
N LEU A 80 -14.83 -9.93 14.20
CA LEU A 80 -14.69 -9.27 12.90
C LEU A 80 -15.85 -9.60 11.95
N PRO A 81 -16.37 -8.62 11.20
CA PRO A 81 -17.45 -8.87 10.26
C PRO A 81 -16.96 -9.70 9.07
N GLU A 82 -17.85 -10.57 8.59
CA GLU A 82 -17.62 -11.38 7.41
C GLU A 82 -18.19 -10.68 6.17
N ARG A 83 -17.36 -10.55 5.13
CA ARG A 83 -17.75 -9.95 3.87
C ARG A 83 -17.08 -10.70 2.72
N GLU A 84 -17.84 -10.95 1.66
CA GLU A 84 -17.30 -11.49 0.43
C GLU A 84 -16.32 -10.49 -0.20
N CYS A 85 -15.06 -10.90 -0.30
CA CYS A 85 -14.08 -10.18 -1.10
C CYS A 85 -14.38 -10.47 -2.56
N ARG A 86 -14.86 -9.45 -3.29
CA ARG A 86 -14.93 -9.55 -4.75
C ARG A 86 -13.53 -9.76 -5.31
N PRO A 87 -13.34 -10.68 -6.27
CA PRO A 87 -12.06 -10.82 -6.96
C PRO A 87 -11.66 -9.46 -7.54
N LEU A 88 -10.42 -9.04 -7.29
CA LEU A 88 -9.89 -7.81 -7.86
C LEU A 88 -9.81 -7.99 -9.38
N GLU A 89 -10.61 -7.24 -10.12
CA GLU A 89 -10.40 -7.09 -11.56
C GLU A 89 -8.99 -6.52 -11.77
N GLN A 90 -8.14 -7.24 -12.49
CA GLN A 90 -6.79 -6.77 -12.79
C GLN A 90 -6.90 -5.54 -13.68
N SER A 91 -6.65 -4.36 -13.11
CA SER A 91 -6.57 -3.13 -13.90
C SER A 91 -5.56 -3.31 -15.03
N GLU A 92 -5.91 -2.92 -16.24
CA GLU A 92 -4.97 -2.89 -17.37
C GLU A 92 -3.81 -1.94 -17.06
N PHE A 93 -2.69 -2.50 -16.59
CA PHE A 93 -1.48 -1.76 -16.34
C PHE A 93 -0.62 -1.77 -17.61
N GLN A 94 -0.52 -0.62 -18.26
CA GLN A 94 0.36 -0.43 -19.40
C GLN A 94 1.68 0.18 -18.96
N ILE A 95 2.77 -0.49 -19.35
CA ILE A 95 4.13 0.00 -19.10
C ILE A 95 4.37 1.25 -19.94
N LYS A 96 4.84 2.33 -19.30
CA LYS A 96 5.20 3.57 -19.97
C LYS A 96 6.57 4.06 -19.48
N ASN A 97 7.40 4.51 -20.42
CA ASN A 97 8.65 5.20 -20.11
C ASN A 97 8.34 6.69 -19.99
N GLU A 98 8.45 7.22 -18.77
CA GLU A 98 8.09 8.60 -18.45
C GLU A 98 9.24 9.24 -17.67
N LYS A 99 9.60 10.49 -18.04
CA LYS A 99 10.52 11.32 -17.29
C LYS A 99 9.72 12.38 -16.57
N ALA A 100 9.95 12.55 -15.28
CA ALA A 100 9.31 13.59 -14.48
C ALA A 100 10.35 14.47 -13.81
N PHE A 101 10.04 15.76 -13.72
CA PHE A 101 10.84 16.74 -13.02
C PHE A 101 9.95 17.47 -12.02
N PHE A 102 10.35 17.47 -10.75
CA PHE A 102 9.64 18.14 -9.67
C PHE A 102 10.46 19.37 -9.27
N PRO A 103 10.08 20.58 -9.71
CA PRO A 103 10.82 21.79 -9.38
C PRO A 103 10.60 22.14 -7.90
N LEU A 104 11.60 21.84 -7.07
CA LEU A 104 11.61 22.15 -5.64
C LEU A 104 12.78 23.11 -5.35
N PRO A 105 12.61 24.07 -4.42
CA PRO A 105 13.60 25.11 -4.14
C PRO A 105 14.75 24.57 -3.27
N PHE A 106 15.49 23.60 -3.79
CA PHE A 106 16.64 23.00 -3.12
C PHE A 106 17.95 23.45 -3.77
N SER A 107 19.02 23.51 -2.97
CA SER A 107 20.37 23.83 -3.45
C SER A 107 21.05 22.67 -4.20
N VAL A 108 20.46 21.48 -4.14
CA VAL A 108 20.96 20.24 -4.77
C VAL A 108 19.81 19.50 -5.48
N ASN A 109 20.17 18.70 -6.48
CA ASN A 109 19.21 17.90 -7.25
C ASN A 109 19.23 16.43 -6.82
N PHE A 110 18.04 15.81 -6.79
CA PHE A 110 17.88 14.37 -6.61
C PHE A 110 17.38 13.77 -7.93
N SER A 111 18.09 12.76 -8.43
CA SER A 111 17.70 12.04 -9.64
C SER A 111 17.62 10.54 -9.35
N ALA A 112 16.71 9.87 -10.05
CA ALA A 112 16.55 8.43 -9.95
C ALA A 112 16.08 7.90 -11.31
N GLU A 113 16.67 6.77 -11.72
CA GLU A 113 16.28 6.00 -12.89
C GLU A 113 15.93 4.58 -12.43
N CYS A 114 14.90 3.99 -13.01
CA CYS A 114 14.46 2.65 -12.63
C CYS A 114 14.22 1.82 -13.88
N PHE A 115 14.72 0.59 -13.85
CA PHE A 115 14.52 -0.42 -14.89
C PHE A 115 13.70 -1.58 -14.33
N LYS A 116 12.88 -2.21 -15.18
CA LYS A 116 12.09 -3.38 -14.78
C LYS A 116 13.01 -4.61 -14.77
N GLY A 117 13.34 -5.09 -13.57
CA GLY A 117 14.07 -6.34 -13.36
C GLY A 117 13.17 -7.58 -13.30
N VAL A 118 13.73 -8.66 -12.73
CA VAL A 118 13.06 -9.94 -12.50
C VAL A 118 12.55 -10.04 -11.05
N PRO A 119 11.52 -10.88 -10.76
CA PRO A 119 11.08 -11.10 -9.39
C PRO A 119 12.14 -11.85 -8.56
N TYR A 120 12.05 -11.75 -7.24
CA TYR A 120 13.01 -12.33 -6.29
C TYR A 120 13.26 -13.84 -6.49
N THR A 121 12.22 -14.58 -6.90
CA THR A 121 12.29 -16.03 -7.13
C THR A 121 12.96 -16.44 -8.43
N HIS A 122 13.29 -15.48 -9.30
CA HIS A 122 13.97 -15.75 -10.57
C HIS A 122 15.45 -16.07 -10.34
N SER A 123 16.01 -17.01 -11.11
CA SER A 123 17.41 -17.42 -11.03
C SER A 123 18.40 -16.25 -11.16
N ASP A 124 18.06 -15.27 -12.00
CA ASP A 124 18.90 -14.09 -12.22
C ASP A 124 18.74 -13.00 -11.14
N SER A 125 17.77 -13.11 -10.22
CA SER A 125 17.54 -12.09 -9.19
C SER A 125 18.77 -11.88 -8.32
N ALA A 126 19.45 -12.96 -7.92
CA ALA A 126 20.62 -12.88 -7.05
C ALA A 126 21.81 -12.14 -7.69
N LYS A 127 21.87 -12.09 -9.02
CA LYS A 127 22.93 -11.37 -9.76
C LYS A 127 22.62 -9.89 -9.98
N LEU A 128 21.35 -9.51 -9.84
CA LEU A 128 20.84 -8.16 -10.12
C LEU A 128 20.58 -7.34 -8.85
N GLN A 129 20.73 -7.93 -7.67
CA GLN A 129 20.68 -7.27 -6.35
C GLN A 129 22.09 -6.89 -5.90
#